data_AF-A0A084TFS9-F1
#
_entry.id   AF-A0A084TFS9-F1
#
_cell.length_a   1.000
_cell.length_b   1.000
_cell.length_c   1.000
_cell.angle_alpha   90.00
_cell.angle_beta   90.00
_cell.angle_gamma   90.00
#
_symmetry.space_group_name_H-M   'P 1'
#
loop_
_entity.id
_entity.type
_entity.pdbx_description
1 polymer ?
#
loop_
_entity_poly.entity_id
_entity_poly.type
_entity_poly.pdbx_seq_one_letter_code
_entity_poly.pdbx_strand_id
1 'polypeptide(L)'
;MTNHHTDDWVCLEDGEDDYVIDRFELRVKGKKPLVLNNPSFSKLFYNVQQYLHINQTQAKALLQLTIVDVPDPLTATEHLKLVQVLSKR
;
A
#
# COMPACT_ATOMS: atom_id res chain seq x y z
N MET A 1 -24.63 22.88 -6.90
CA MET A 1 -24.35 21.49 -7.29
C MET A 1 -23.00 21.15 -6.73
N THR A 2 -22.97 20.51 -5.58
CA THR A 2 -21.74 20.06 -4.93
C THR A 2 -21.14 18.97 -5.80
N ASN A 3 -19.97 19.23 -6.38
CA ASN A 3 -19.14 18.19 -6.98
C ASN A 3 -18.88 17.16 -5.88
N HIS A 4 -19.57 16.02 -5.95
CA HIS A 4 -19.09 14.82 -5.31
C HIS A 4 -17.78 14.47 -6.03
N HIS A 5 -16.66 14.91 -5.47
CA HIS A 5 -15.43 14.16 -5.60
C HIS A 5 -15.79 12.75 -5.14
N THR A 6 -15.98 11.84 -6.09
CA THR A 6 -15.84 10.41 -5.83
C THR A 6 -14.37 10.23 -5.53
N ASP A 7 -14.05 10.51 -4.27
CA ASP A 7 -12.79 10.14 -3.71
C ASP A 7 -12.77 8.61 -3.73
N ASP A 8 -12.08 8.03 -4.73
CA ASP A 8 -11.74 6.60 -4.82
C ASP A 8 -10.74 6.18 -3.72
N TRP A 9 -10.78 6.85 -2.56
CA TRP A 9 -9.76 6.75 -1.54
C TRP A 9 -9.98 5.50 -0.73
N VAL A 10 -8.92 4.70 -0.65
CA VAL A 10 -8.79 3.56 0.24
C VAL A 10 -8.79 4.09 1.68
N CYS A 11 -9.92 3.93 2.37
CA CYS A 11 -10.05 4.26 3.79
C CYS A 11 -9.58 3.08 4.64
N LEU A 12 -8.45 3.22 5.34
CA LEU A 12 -7.98 2.20 6.30
C LEU A 12 -8.60 2.35 7.70
N GLU A 13 -9.37 3.40 7.95
CA GLU A 13 -9.82 3.75 9.31
C GLU A 13 -11.26 3.35 9.65
N ASP A 14 -12.14 3.11 8.67
CA ASP A 14 -13.57 2.82 8.91
C ASP A 14 -14.01 1.47 8.30
N GLY A 15 -13.89 0.41 9.09
CA GLY A 15 -14.58 -0.86 8.82
C GLY A 15 -13.89 -1.77 7.80
N GLU A 16 -14.18 -3.06 7.91
CA GLU A 16 -13.54 -4.14 7.16
C GLU A 16 -13.91 -4.18 5.65
N ASP A 17 -14.66 -3.20 5.15
CA ASP A 17 -15.43 -3.30 3.90
C ASP A 17 -15.03 -2.31 2.78
N ASP A 18 -14.16 -1.33 3.03
CA ASP A 18 -13.89 -0.24 2.07
C ASP A 18 -12.69 -0.47 1.13
N TYR A 19 -12.03 -1.63 1.18
CA TYR A 19 -10.92 -1.95 0.26
C TYR A 19 -10.80 -3.43 -0.05
N VAL A 20 -10.49 -3.70 -1.32
CA VAL A 20 -10.22 -5.03 -1.84
C VAL A 20 -8.74 -5.12 -2.19
N ILE A 21 -7.96 -5.75 -1.31
CA ILE A 21 -6.55 -6.08 -1.61
C ILE A 21 -6.52 -7.47 -2.24
N ASP A 22 -6.30 -7.56 -3.55
CA ASP A 22 -6.19 -8.86 -4.23
C ASP A 22 -4.98 -9.66 -3.74
N ARG A 23 -3.84 -8.96 -3.56
CA ARG A 23 -2.57 -9.57 -3.15
C ARG A 23 -1.68 -8.58 -2.44
N PHE A 24 -1.14 -9.00 -1.31
CA PHE A 24 -0.08 -8.31 -0.59
C PHE A 24 1.17 -9.17 -0.53
N GLU A 25 2.32 -8.58 -0.85
CA GLU A 25 3.60 -9.28 -0.84
C GLU A 25 4.69 -8.44 -0.17
N LEU A 26 5.27 -8.97 0.90
CA LEU A 26 6.32 -8.33 1.67
C LEU A 26 7.59 -9.17 1.64
N ARG A 27 8.66 -8.58 1.10
CA ARG A 27 9.98 -9.22 0.97
C ARG A 27 10.99 -8.53 1.87
N VAL A 28 11.59 -9.33 2.76
CA VAL A 28 12.66 -8.87 3.64
C VAL A 28 13.86 -9.78 3.42
N LYS A 29 15.05 -9.18 3.25
CA LYS A 29 16.29 -9.93 3.01
C LYS A 29 16.51 -10.95 4.12
N GLY A 30 16.76 -12.21 3.75
CA GLY A 30 17.01 -13.29 4.70
C GLY A 30 15.75 -13.91 5.32
N LYS A 31 14.54 -13.50 4.91
CA LYS A 31 13.26 -14.12 5.31
C LYS A 31 12.51 -14.66 4.10
N LYS A 32 11.73 -15.73 4.30
CA LYS A 32 10.78 -16.21 3.28
C LYS A 32 9.71 -15.14 3.05
N PRO A 33 9.38 -14.76 1.81
CA PRO A 33 8.37 -13.74 1.53
C PRO A 33 7.03 -14.02 2.23
N LEU A 34 6.44 -12.98 2.81
CA LEU A 34 5.05 -13.00 3.28
C LEU A 34 4.16 -12.68 2.08
N VAL A 35 3.37 -13.66 1.65
CA VAL A 35 2.41 -13.52 0.54
C VAL A 35 1.01 -13.79 1.08
N LEU A 36 0.12 -12.82 0.93
CA LEU A 36 -1.28 -12.92 1.32
C LEU A 36 -2.15 -12.65 0.10
N ASN A 37 -3.09 -13.54 -0.19
CA ASN A 37 -4.08 -13.35 -1.27
C ASN A 37 -5.43 -13.02 -0.63
N ASN A 38 -6.12 -12.01 -1.18
CA ASN A 38 -7.39 -11.50 -0.68
C ASN A 38 -7.43 -11.31 0.85
N PRO A 39 -6.39 -10.72 1.50
CA PRO A 39 -6.45 -10.53 2.94
C PRO A 39 -7.51 -9.48 3.31
N SER A 40 -8.32 -9.78 4.32
CA SER A 40 -8.94 -8.70 5.10
C SER A 40 -7.86 -7.90 5.80
N PHE A 41 -8.14 -6.66 6.16
CA PHE A 41 -7.18 -5.82 6.87
C PHE A 41 -6.74 -6.38 8.20
N SER A 42 -7.68 -6.87 9.00
CA SER A 42 -7.40 -7.49 10.29
C SER A 42 -6.38 -8.61 10.12
N LYS A 43 -6.50 -9.40 9.05
CA LYS A 43 -5.53 -10.44 8.68
C LYS A 43 -4.22 -9.87 8.19
N LEU A 44 -4.24 -8.86 7.30
CA LEU A 44 -3.05 -8.19 6.79
C LEU A 44 -2.22 -7.58 7.94
N PHE A 45 -2.85 -6.74 8.75
CA PHE A 45 -2.27 -6.07 9.91
C PHE A 45 -1.65 -7.09 10.87
N TYR A 46 -2.40 -8.11 11.28
CA TYR A 46 -1.90 -9.14 12.17
C TYR A 46 -0.69 -9.88 11.59
N ASN A 47 -0.76 -10.32 10.33
CA ASN A 47 0.32 -11.07 9.70
C ASN A 47 1.59 -10.21 9.53
N VAL A 48 1.44 -8.94 9.15
CA VAL A 48 2.56 -8.00 9.02
C VAL A 48 3.22 -7.74 10.36
N GLN A 49 2.42 -7.51 11.41
CA GLN A 49 2.92 -7.32 12.77
C GLN A 49 3.75 -8.53 13.24
N GLN A 50 3.22 -9.75 13.07
CA GLN A 50 3.91 -10.98 13.48
C GLN A 50 5.16 -11.26 12.64
N TYR A 51 5.09 -11.05 11.32
CA TYR A 51 6.18 -11.33 10.40
C TYR A 51 7.40 -10.41 10.61
N LEU A 52 7.15 -9.14 10.91
CA LEU A 52 8.18 -8.14 11.16
C LEU A 52 8.61 -8.04 12.63
N HIS A 53 7.87 -8.66 13.56
CA HIS A 53 8.08 -8.54 15.01
C HIS A 53 8.05 -7.08 15.49
N ILE A 54 7.07 -6.32 15.02
CA ILE A 54 6.89 -4.90 15.34
C ILE A 54 5.65 -4.70 16.21
N ASN A 55 5.52 -3.53 16.82
CA ASN A 55 4.31 -3.19 17.57
C ASN A 55 3.16 -2.72 16.64
N GLN A 56 1.96 -2.58 17.20
CA GLN A 56 0.76 -2.18 16.46
C GLN A 56 0.90 -0.82 15.77
N THR A 57 1.46 0.17 16.46
CA THR A 57 1.68 1.52 15.92
C THR A 57 2.58 1.50 14.69
N GLN A 58 3.68 0.74 14.76
CA GLN A 58 4.62 0.56 13.66
C GLN A 58 3.97 -0.18 12.48
N ALA A 59 3.18 -1.22 12.75
CA ALA A 59 2.47 -1.95 11.70
C ALA A 59 1.43 -1.06 11.00
N LYS A 60 0.69 -0.24 11.75
CA LYS A 60 -0.30 0.70 11.18
C LYS A 60 0.40 1.75 10.30
N ALA A 61 1.47 2.36 10.80
CA ALA A 61 2.23 3.37 10.05
C ALA A 61 2.84 2.80 8.76
N LEU A 62 3.37 1.57 8.81
CA LEU A 62 3.88 0.90 7.62
C LEU A 62 2.77 0.67 6.59
N LEU A 63 1.63 0.11 7.01
CA LEU A 63 0.54 -0.20 6.11
C LEU A 63 -0.06 1.06 5.48
N GLN A 64 -0.23 2.13 6.26
CA GLN A 64 -0.65 3.44 5.78
C GLN A 64 0.25 3.92 4.63
N LEU A 65 1.57 3.93 4.86
CA LEU A 65 2.55 4.38 3.89
C LEU A 65 2.54 3.52 2.60
N THR A 66 2.31 2.21 2.74
CA THR A 66 2.42 1.24 1.63
C THR A 66 1.12 0.98 0.88
N ILE A 67 -0.01 1.48 1.36
CA ILE A 67 -1.33 1.20 0.77
C ILE A 67 -2.08 2.50 0.46
N VAL A 68 -2.04 3.47 1.37
CA VAL A 68 -2.80 4.73 1.23
C VAL A 68 -1.92 5.82 0.66
N ASP A 69 -0.72 5.99 1.20
CA ASP A 69 0.18 7.07 0.78
C ASP A 69 1.02 6.67 -0.45
N VAL A 70 0.62 5.61 -1.16
CA VAL A 70 1.28 5.18 -2.39
C VAL A 70 0.90 6.15 -3.51
N PRO A 71 1.87 6.80 -4.16
CA PRO A 71 1.58 7.64 -5.31
C PRO A 71 1.02 6.79 -6.44
N ASP A 72 0.12 7.38 -7.22
CA ASP A 72 -0.43 6.73 -8.42
C ASP A 72 0.70 6.20 -9.32
N PRO A 73 0.51 5.01 -9.93
CA PRO A 73 1.49 4.47 -10.85
C PRO A 73 1.68 5.43 -12.02
N LEU A 74 2.93 5.73 -12.34
CA LEU A 74 3.27 6.57 -13.48
C LEU A 74 2.77 5.93 -14.77
N THR A 75 2.10 6.71 -15.61
CA THR A 75 1.89 6.33 -17.01
C THR A 75 3.23 6.20 -17.73
N ALA A 76 3.27 5.44 -18.82
CA ALA A 76 4.49 5.29 -19.62
C ALA A 76 5.08 6.65 -20.05
N THR A 77 4.22 7.63 -20.36
CA THR A 77 4.64 8.99 -20.72
C THR A 77 5.30 9.72 -19.56
N GLU A 78 4.72 9.64 -18.36
CA GLU A 78 5.28 10.28 -17.15
C GLU A 78 6.59 9.63 -16.74
N HIS A 79 6.67 8.30 -16.83
CA HIS A 79 7.90 7.57 -16.61
C HIS A 79 9.01 8.01 -17.59
N LEU A 80 8.71 8.12 -18.89
CA LEU A 80 9.69 8.57 -19.89
C LEU A 80 10.16 10.01 -19.64
N LYS A 81 9.24 10.91 -19.26
CA LYS A 81 9.59 12.29 -18.89
C LYS A 81 10.50 12.32 -17.66
N LEU A 82 10.20 11.53 -16.63
CA LEU A 82 11.02 11.40 -15.43
C LEU A 82 12.43 10.91 -15.77
N VAL A 83 12.54 9.83 -16.55
CA VAL A 83 13.83 9.30 -17.00
C VAL A 83 14.63 10.36 -17.77
N GLN A 84 14.01 11.05 -18.72
CA GLN A 84 14.69 12.10 -19.49
C GLN A 84 15.21 13.26 -18.62
N VAL A 85 14.49 13.66 -17.58
CA VAL A 85 14.94 14.70 -16.64
C VAL A 85 16.12 14.20 -15.80
N LEU A 86 16.04 12.96 -15.30
CA LEU A 86 17.08 12.38 -14.46
C LEU A 86 18.36 12.05 -15.24
N SER A 87 18.25 11.65 -16.51
CA SER A 87 19.41 11.35 -17.38
C SER A 87 20.12 12.60 -17.93
N LYS A 88 19.58 13.80 -17.71
CA LYS A 88 20.21 15.07 -18.11
C LYS A 88 21.13 15.65 -17.02
N ARG A 89 21.41 14.89 -15.96
CA ARG A 89 22.38 15.24 -14.91
C ARG A 89 23.72 14.56 -15.13
#